data_AF-A0A0N0T9S6-F1
#
_entry.id   AF-A0A0N0T9S6-F1
#
_cell.length_a   1.000
_cell.length_b   1.000
_cell.length_c   1.000
_cell.angle_alpha   90.00
_cell.angle_beta   90.00
_cell.angle_gamma   90.00
#
_symmetry.space_group_name_H-M   'P 1'
#
loop_
_entity.id
_entity.type
_entity.pdbx_description
1 polymer ?
#
loop_
_entity_poly.entity_id
_entity_poly.type
_entity_poly.pdbx_seq_one_letter_code
_entity_poly.pdbx_strand_id
1 'polypeptide(L)'
;MLLDVSTSARGPIFDGRAQALANQFVDRYERNLAEEGLSILKREMRAVFRNPTGYYESRCVVVDGHKIWDSRVVYGPWLAGVGSRNYPVTRFKGYDHWIKTRHQLNERKRGIGERLLRRYTGRM
;
A
#
# COMPACT_ATOMS: atom_id res chain seq x y z
N MET A 1 -12.26 58.57 -19.37
CA MET A 1 -11.51 57.48 -20.03
C MET A 1 -11.74 56.23 -19.21
N LEU A 2 -12.44 55.23 -19.75
CA LEU A 2 -12.65 53.94 -19.08
C LEU A 2 -11.67 52.95 -19.70
N LEU A 3 -10.90 52.28 -18.85
CA LEU A 3 -10.04 51.18 -19.27
C LEU A 3 -10.90 49.93 -19.44
N ASP A 4 -10.93 49.37 -20.63
CA ASP A 4 -11.46 48.03 -20.89
C ASP A 4 -10.30 47.04 -20.84
N VAL A 5 -10.38 46.06 -19.94
CA VAL A 5 -9.35 45.05 -19.72
C VAL A 5 -10.02 43.69 -19.73
N SER A 6 -9.58 42.81 -20.63
CA SER A 6 -9.92 41.39 -20.63
C SER A 6 -8.68 40.53 -20.47
N THR A 7 -8.82 39.42 -19.75
CA THR A 7 -7.78 38.39 -19.57
C THR A 7 -8.34 37.02 -19.92
N SER A 8 -7.53 36.19 -20.56
CA SER A 8 -7.85 34.77 -20.80
C SER A 8 -6.71 33.90 -20.31
N ALA A 9 -7.04 32.83 -19.59
CA ALA A 9 -6.09 31.83 -19.13
C ALA A 9 -6.40 30.49 -19.80
N ARG A 10 -5.36 29.81 -20.30
CA ARG A 10 -5.47 28.52 -20.99
C ARG A 10 -4.41 27.58 -20.42
N GLY A 11 -4.70 26.29 -20.42
CA GLY A 11 -3.78 25.24 -19.96
C GLY A 11 -4.33 24.43 -18.79
N PRO A 12 -3.67 23.32 -18.41
CA PRO A 12 -4.24 22.30 -17.52
C PRO A 12 -4.69 22.79 -16.16
N ILE A 13 -4.04 23.83 -15.63
CA ILE A 13 -4.39 24.45 -14.35
C ILE A 13 -5.73 25.19 -14.46
N PHE A 14 -6.02 25.80 -15.61
CA PHE A 14 -7.16 26.69 -15.82
C PHE A 14 -8.36 26.00 -16.47
N ASP A 15 -8.17 24.82 -17.06
CA ASP A 15 -9.23 24.04 -17.73
C ASP A 15 -9.62 22.74 -17.00
N GLY A 16 -9.10 22.52 -15.79
CA GLY A 16 -9.45 21.38 -14.94
C GLY A 16 -8.67 20.09 -15.22
N ARG A 17 -7.88 20.02 -16.30
CA ARG A 17 -7.07 18.82 -16.59
C ARG A 17 -6.05 18.52 -15.49
N ALA A 18 -5.47 19.53 -14.85
CA ALA A 18 -4.51 19.33 -13.76
C ALA A 18 -5.16 18.63 -12.57
N GLN A 19 -6.37 19.03 -12.18
CA GLN A 19 -7.12 18.38 -11.11
C GLN A 19 -7.48 16.93 -11.47
N ALA A 20 -7.94 16.70 -12.69
CA ALA A 20 -8.25 15.35 -13.17
C ALA A 20 -7.01 14.43 -13.14
N LEU A 21 -5.86 14.93 -13.60
CA LEU A 21 -4.59 14.20 -13.57
C LEU A 21 -4.10 13.94 -12.15
N ALA A 22 -4.27 14.90 -11.23
CA ALA A 22 -3.91 14.73 -9.83
C ALA A 22 -4.75 13.64 -9.15
N ASN A 23 -6.07 13.62 -9.39
CA ASN A 23 -6.95 12.57 -8.86
C ASN A 23 -6.57 11.18 -9.41
N GLN A 24 -6.32 11.09 -10.72
CA GLN A 24 -5.85 9.85 -11.33
C GLN A 24 -4.49 9.39 -10.78
N PHE A 25 -3.60 10.33 -10.46
CA PHE A 25 -2.33 10.03 -9.81
C PHE A 25 -2.56 9.43 -8.41
N VAL A 26 -3.42 10.03 -7.59
CA VAL A 26 -3.72 9.54 -6.24
C VAL A 26 -4.32 8.14 -6.30
N ASP A 27 -5.35 7.92 -7.11
CA ASP A 27 -5.99 6.61 -7.28
C ASP A 27 -4.97 5.54 -7.69
N ARG A 28 -4.06 5.89 -8.62
CA ARG A 28 -3.04 4.95 -9.09
C ARG A 28 -1.96 4.72 -8.04
N TYR A 29 -1.62 5.75 -7.28
CA TYR A 29 -0.63 5.66 -6.22
C TYR A 29 -1.11 4.74 -5.09
N GLU A 30 -2.36 4.90 -4.64
CA GLU A 30 -2.97 4.05 -3.61
C GLU A 30 -3.00 2.57 -4.03
N ARG A 31 -3.38 2.28 -5.29
CA ARG A 31 -3.32 0.93 -5.85
C ARG A 31 -1.93 0.34 -5.82
N ASN A 32 -0.94 1.10 -6.30
CA ASN A 32 0.45 0.64 -6.27
C ASN A 32 0.94 0.39 -4.83
N LEU A 33 0.53 1.20 -3.85
CA LEU A 33 0.88 0.99 -2.44
C LEU A 33 0.23 -0.26 -1.86
N ALA A 34 -1.05 -0.51 -2.19
CA ALA A 34 -1.76 -1.70 -1.71
C ALA A 34 -1.16 -2.99 -2.30
N GLU A 35 -0.84 -2.99 -3.59
CA GLU A 35 -0.19 -4.11 -4.27
C GLU A 35 1.22 -4.38 -3.72
N GLU A 36 2.04 -3.34 -3.56
CA GLU A 36 3.38 -3.46 -2.98
C GLU A 36 3.29 -3.94 -1.52
N GLY A 37 2.38 -3.37 -0.73
CA GLY A 37 2.16 -3.78 0.65
C GLY A 37 1.74 -5.26 0.75
N LEU A 38 0.89 -5.75 -0.15
CA LEU A 38 0.50 -7.15 -0.20
C LEU A 38 1.70 -8.05 -0.56
N SER A 39 2.54 -7.62 -1.51
CA SER A 39 3.77 -8.33 -1.86
C SER A 39 4.74 -8.44 -0.68
N ILE A 40 4.95 -7.33 0.04
CA ILE A 40 5.75 -7.30 1.28
C ILE A 40 5.16 -8.25 2.31
N LEU A 41 3.86 -8.16 2.55
CA LEU A 41 3.16 -8.97 3.54
C LEU A 41 3.33 -10.47 3.26
N LYS A 42 3.11 -10.92 2.02
CA LYS A 42 3.28 -12.32 1.63
C LYS A 42 4.72 -12.80 1.83
N ARG A 43 5.71 -11.95 1.53
CA ARG A 43 7.12 -12.26 1.80
C ARG A 43 7.39 -12.40 3.30
N GLU A 44 6.89 -11.47 4.12
CA GLU A 44 7.02 -11.55 5.58
C GLU A 44 6.35 -12.80 6.14
N MET A 45 5.16 -13.15 5.64
CA MET A 45 4.46 -14.39 6.01
C MET A 45 5.31 -15.62 5.69
N ARG A 46 5.85 -15.74 4.47
CA ARG A 46 6.73 -16.86 4.08
C ARG A 46 7.98 -16.95 4.93
N ALA A 47 8.52 -15.81 5.39
CA ALA A 47 9.69 -15.79 6.25
C ALA A 47 9.41 -16.23 7.70
N VAL A 48 8.20 -15.98 8.20
CA VAL A 48 7.85 -16.26 9.60
C VAL A 48 6.98 -17.51 9.78
N PHE A 49 6.34 -17.99 8.72
CA PHE A 49 5.45 -19.15 8.78
C PHE A 49 6.21 -20.46 8.79
N ARG A 50 5.97 -21.28 9.83
CA ARG A 50 6.68 -22.55 10.03
C ARG A 50 6.10 -23.70 9.21
N ASN A 51 4.77 -23.85 9.20
CA ASN A 51 4.05 -24.87 8.45
C ASN A 51 2.81 -24.26 7.76
N PRO A 52 2.99 -23.36 6.78
CA PRO A 52 1.86 -22.70 6.15
C PRO A 52 1.07 -23.67 5.27
N THR A 53 -0.25 -23.72 5.48
CA THR A 53 -1.18 -24.42 4.57
C THR A 53 -1.57 -23.58 3.35
N GLY A 54 -1.05 -22.36 3.24
CA GLY A 54 -1.45 -21.36 2.24
C GLY A 54 -2.80 -20.70 2.51
N TYR A 55 -3.63 -21.24 3.40
CA TYR A 55 -4.98 -20.73 3.64
C TYR A 55 -4.99 -19.25 4.06
N TYR A 56 -4.28 -18.88 5.13
CA TYR A 56 -4.27 -17.49 5.59
C TYR A 56 -3.62 -16.52 4.58
N GLU A 57 -2.51 -16.93 3.93
CA GLU A 57 -1.88 -16.12 2.87
C GLU A 57 -2.84 -15.85 1.72
N SER A 58 -3.64 -16.85 1.31
CA SER A 58 -4.64 -16.72 0.23
C SER A 58 -5.80 -15.78 0.58
N ARG A 59 -6.03 -15.54 1.87
CA ARG A 59 -7.13 -14.70 2.39
C ARG A 59 -6.71 -13.25 2.57
N CYS A 60 -5.41 -12.98 2.49
CA CYS A 60 -4.85 -11.63 2.47
C CYS A 60 -4.92 -11.08 1.04
N VAL A 61 -5.80 -10.10 0.84
CA VAL A 61 -6.13 -9.52 -0.47
C VAL A 61 -6.18 -8.00 -0.41
N VAL A 62 -6.04 -7.36 -1.57
CA VAL A 62 -6.36 -5.94 -1.71
C VAL A 62 -7.87 -5.81 -1.90
N VAL A 63 -8.49 -4.92 -1.14
CA VAL A 63 -9.92 -4.56 -1.20
C VAL A 63 -10.02 -3.09 -1.59
N ASP A 64 -10.98 -2.79 -2.48
CA ASP A 64 -11.26 -1.44 -3.00
C ASP A 64 -10.05 -0.73 -3.63
N GLY A 65 -9.00 -1.48 -3.96
CA GLY A 65 -7.76 -0.98 -4.55
C GLY A 65 -6.83 -0.22 -3.59
N HIS A 66 -7.15 -0.04 -2.32
CA HIS A 66 -6.34 0.82 -1.42
C HIS A 66 -6.11 0.22 -0.04
N LYS A 67 -6.72 -0.92 0.29
CA LYS A 67 -6.63 -1.54 1.61
C LYS A 67 -6.20 -2.99 1.50
N ILE A 68 -5.30 -3.43 2.37
CA ILE A 68 -4.98 -4.86 2.52
C ILE A 68 -5.84 -5.41 3.65
N TRP A 69 -6.50 -6.54 3.40
CA TRP A 69 -7.44 -7.16 4.31
C TRP A 69 -7.19 -8.67 4.42
N ASP A 70 -7.27 -9.21 5.62
CA ASP A 70 -7.05 -10.63 5.93
C ASP A 70 -8.33 -11.47 5.89
N SER A 71 -9.43 -10.87 5.42
CA SER A 71 -10.75 -11.51 5.37
C SER A 71 -11.27 -11.97 6.75
N ARG A 72 -10.84 -11.31 7.84
CA ARG A 72 -11.15 -11.67 9.24
C ARG A 72 -10.70 -13.08 9.63
N VAL A 73 -9.72 -13.63 8.92
CA VAL A 73 -9.21 -14.97 9.22
C VAL A 73 -8.25 -14.89 10.39
N VAL A 74 -8.68 -15.43 11.52
CA VAL A 74 -7.79 -15.61 12.67
C VAL A 74 -6.90 -16.81 12.41
N TYR A 75 -5.59 -16.63 12.53
CA TYR A 75 -4.62 -17.71 12.37
C TYR A 75 -3.98 -18.07 13.70
N GLY A 76 -3.76 -19.36 13.91
CA GLY A 76 -3.33 -19.88 15.21
C GLY A 76 -1.82 -19.80 15.45
N PRO A 77 -1.39 -20.04 16.71
CA PRO A 77 0.00 -19.86 17.14
C PRO A 77 1.03 -20.74 16.42
N TRP A 78 0.58 -21.78 15.71
CA TRP A 78 1.43 -22.67 14.91
C TRP A 78 1.93 -22.02 13.61
N LEU A 79 1.35 -20.89 13.20
CA LEU A 79 1.73 -20.22 11.97
C LEU A 79 2.82 -19.17 12.17
N ALA A 80 3.12 -18.62 13.35
CA ALA A 80 4.19 -17.62 13.48
C ALA A 80 4.92 -17.68 14.82
N GLY A 81 6.26 -17.55 14.81
CA GLY A 81 7.06 -17.43 16.04
C GLY A 81 7.40 -18.75 16.76
N VAL A 82 7.98 -18.63 17.96
CA VAL A 82 8.47 -19.72 18.82
C VAL A 82 7.76 -19.58 20.18
N GLY A 83 7.34 -20.69 20.82
CA GLY A 83 6.33 -20.76 21.92
C GLY A 83 6.70 -21.44 23.26
N SER A 84 5.74 -21.74 24.15
CA SER A 84 5.89 -22.61 25.34
C SER A 84 5.20 -23.98 25.22
N ARG A 85 4.51 -24.22 24.10
CA ARG A 85 4.49 -25.55 23.46
C ARG A 85 5.71 -25.77 22.55
N ASN A 86 6.63 -24.77 22.53
CA ASN A 86 8.04 -24.81 22.14
C ASN A 86 8.92 -24.39 23.35
N TYR A 87 8.64 -24.92 24.55
CA TYR A 87 9.43 -24.63 25.75
C TYR A 87 10.95 -24.65 25.43
N PRO A 88 11.75 -23.64 25.84
CA PRO A 88 11.42 -22.53 26.75
C PRO A 88 11.05 -21.17 26.07
N VAL A 89 10.81 -21.09 24.75
CA VAL A 89 10.78 -19.78 24.05
C VAL A 89 9.37 -19.17 23.96
N THR A 90 8.94 -18.39 24.93
CA THR A 90 7.53 -17.96 25.15
C THR A 90 6.88 -16.97 24.16
N ARG A 91 7.53 -16.48 23.09
CA ARG A 91 6.99 -15.35 22.30
C ARG A 91 6.32 -15.76 20.98
N PHE A 92 5.00 -15.97 21.03
CA PHE A 92 4.15 -15.87 19.85
C PHE A 92 4.21 -14.43 19.32
N LYS A 93 5.07 -14.19 18.33
CA LYS A 93 5.21 -12.90 17.63
C LYS A 93 4.05 -12.62 16.66
N GLY A 94 2.87 -13.19 16.94
CA GLY A 94 1.71 -13.13 16.08
C GLY A 94 1.44 -11.71 15.61
N TYR A 95 1.20 -11.57 14.32
CA TYR A 95 0.92 -10.32 13.61
C TYR A 95 2.11 -9.33 13.49
N ASP A 96 3.31 -9.64 13.97
CA ASP A 96 4.50 -8.80 13.76
C ASP A 96 4.80 -8.56 12.27
N HIS A 97 4.43 -9.49 11.39
CA HIS A 97 4.57 -9.32 9.95
C HIS A 97 3.75 -8.13 9.41
N TRP A 98 2.61 -7.79 10.02
CA TRP A 98 1.83 -6.59 9.65
C TRP A 98 2.57 -5.32 10.05
N ILE A 99 3.16 -5.32 11.24
CA ILE A 99 3.99 -4.21 11.74
C ILE A 99 5.17 -3.99 10.79
N LYS A 100 5.94 -5.04 10.51
CA LYS A 100 7.07 -4.99 9.57
C LYS A 100 6.65 -4.57 8.16
N THR A 101 5.53 -5.09 7.66
CA THR A 101 4.97 -4.69 6.37
C THR A 101 4.69 -3.19 6.34
N ARG A 102 4.03 -2.66 7.37
CA ARG A 102 3.75 -1.23 7.49
C ARG A 102 5.03 -0.40 7.49
N HIS A 103 6.07 -0.82 8.21
CA HIS A 103 7.35 -0.11 8.24
C HIS A 103 8.03 -0.12 6.86
N GLN A 104 8.18 -1.29 6.24
CA GLN A 104 8.78 -1.39 4.91
C GLN A 104 7.99 -0.62 3.85
N LEU A 105 6.66 -0.65 3.89
CA LEU A 105 5.84 0.11 2.96
C LEU A 105 6.01 1.62 3.17
N ASN A 106 6.08 2.09 4.43
CA ASN A 106 6.33 3.49 4.75
C ASN A 106 7.70 4.00 4.27
N GLU A 107 8.72 3.15 4.30
CA GLU A 107 10.05 3.48 3.75
C GLU A 107 10.01 3.59 2.23
N ARG A 108 9.21 2.74 1.55
CA ARG A 108 9.14 2.66 0.08
C ARG A 108 8.17 3.66 -0.55
N LYS A 109 7.14 4.10 0.18
CA LYS A 109 6.00 4.86 -0.38
C LYS A 109 6.44 6.09 -1.16
N ARG A 110 7.40 6.85 -0.61
CA ARG A 110 7.92 8.06 -1.26
C ARG A 110 8.53 7.76 -2.63
N GLY A 111 9.39 6.75 -2.73
CA GLY A 111 9.99 6.36 -4.01
C GLY A 111 8.98 5.86 -5.03
N ILE A 112 7.92 5.17 -4.59
CA ILE A 112 6.81 4.75 -5.47
C ILE A 112 6.07 5.98 -6.00
N GLY A 113 5.75 6.92 -5.12
CA GLY A 113 5.07 8.17 -5.47
C GLY A 113 5.88 9.01 -6.45
N GLU A 114 7.17 9.23 -6.18
CA GLU A 114 8.06 10.01 -7.05
C GLU A 114 8.19 9.40 -8.46
N ARG A 115 8.35 8.08 -8.57
CA ARG A 115 8.40 7.40 -9.88
C ARG A 115 7.10 7.52 -10.65
N LEU A 116 5.96 7.45 -9.97
CA LEU A 116 4.64 7.58 -10.59
C LEU A 116 4.38 9.04 -11.00
N LEU A 117 4.68 9.99 -10.13
CA LEU A 117 4.42 11.42 -10.32
C LEU A 117 5.10 11.93 -11.60
N ARG A 118 6.35 11.51 -11.86
CA ARG A 118 7.08 11.85 -13.10
C ARG A 118 6.30 11.53 -14.38
N ARG A 119 5.43 10.51 -14.37
CA ARG A 119 4.60 10.13 -15.53
C ARG A 119 3.39 11.05 -15.72
N TYR A 120 2.92 11.69 -14.64
CA TYR A 120 1.77 12.59 -14.66
C TYR A 120 2.18 14.04 -14.85
N THR A 121 3.31 14.47 -14.29
CA THR A 121 3.85 15.82 -14.50
C THR A 121 4.31 16.05 -15.93
N GLY A 122 4.73 15.02 -16.67
CA GLY A 122 5.03 15.14 -18.10
C GLY A 122 3.79 15.21 -19.01
N ARG A 123 2.59 15.07 -18.46
CA ARG A 123 1.29 15.15 -19.18
C ARG A 123 0.50 16.42 -18.84
N MET A 124 0.95 17.17 -17.84
CA MET A 124 0.54 18.55 -17.55
C MET A 124 1.37 19.48 -18.42
#